data_AF-A0A8T7FVR0-F1
#
_entry.id   AF-A0A8T7FVR0-F1
#
_cell.length_a   1.000
_cell.length_b   1.000
_cell.length_c   1.000
_cell.angle_alpha   90.00
_cell.angle_beta   90.00
_cell.angle_gamma   90.00
#
_symmetry.space_group_name_H-M   'P 1'
#
loop_
_entity.id
_entity.type
_entity.pdbx_description
1 polymer ?
#
loop_
_entity_poly.entity_id
_entity_poly.type
_entity_poly.pdbx_seq_one_letter_code
_entity_poly.pdbx_strand_id
1 'polypeptide(L)'
;MKSKNLSVLLAVFVLVAAQLACAFGEPTLSNVRTARDADGVQTASTFGAFDTVYVVSDLSNGAAGNIITSKWFAENVDGVDPNFLIDEADINVTEESFNGTIYFYFEPPTDGWPTGTYRVEVYFNGALTGTVNFSVQ
;
A
#
# COMPACT_ATOMS: atom_id res chain seq x y z
N MET A 1 43.01 -3.60 38.76
CA MET A 1 41.66 -4.21 38.91
C MET A 1 40.49 -3.28 38.51
N LYS A 2 40.72 -2.13 37.84
CA LYS A 2 39.64 -1.20 37.41
C LYS A 2 39.14 -1.39 35.96
N SER A 3 39.91 -2.06 35.09
CA SER A 3 39.59 -2.21 33.66
C SER A 3 38.56 -3.31 33.35
N LYS A 4 38.47 -4.34 34.20
CA LYS A 4 37.54 -5.48 33.99
C LYS A 4 36.08 -5.06 34.18
N ASN A 5 35.81 -4.19 35.16
CA ASN A 5 34.47 -3.66 35.41
C ASN A 5 34.04 -2.62 34.37
N LEU A 6 35.00 -1.83 33.85
CA LEU A 6 34.75 -0.85 32.79
C LEU A 6 34.45 -1.52 31.45
N SER A 7 35.15 -2.62 31.13
CA SER A 7 34.92 -3.40 29.90
C SER A 7 33.55 -4.10 29.92
N VAL A 8 33.12 -4.62 31.07
CA VAL A 8 31.78 -5.20 31.24
C VAL A 8 30.69 -4.14 31.12
N LEU A 9 30.88 -2.94 31.71
CA LEU A 9 29.92 -1.84 31.58
C LEU A 9 29.79 -1.34 30.13
N LEU A 10 30.89 -1.26 29.38
CA LEU A 10 30.87 -0.86 27.97
C LEU A 10 30.14 -1.90 27.10
N ALA A 11 30.38 -3.19 27.34
CA ALA A 11 29.71 -4.28 26.62
C ALA A 11 28.19 -4.31 26.90
N VAL A 12 27.78 -4.07 28.15
CA VAL A 12 26.35 -3.95 28.51
C VAL A 12 25.71 -2.72 27.85
N PHE A 13 26.42 -1.59 27.81
CA PHE A 13 25.91 -0.37 27.17
C PHE A 13 25.73 -0.53 25.65
N VAL A 14 26.68 -1.20 24.96
CA VAL A 14 26.57 -1.53 23.53
C VAL A 14 25.40 -2.48 23.26
N LEU A 15 25.17 -3.47 24.12
CA LEU A 15 24.05 -4.41 23.98
C LEU A 15 22.69 -3.73 24.19
N VAL A 16 22.59 -2.76 25.12
CA VAL A 16 21.37 -1.97 25.33
C VAL A 16 21.13 -0.97 24.19
N ALA A 17 22.19 -0.37 23.63
CA ALA A 17 22.07 0.54 22.49
C ALA A 17 21.60 -0.16 21.20
N ALA A 18 21.94 -1.44 21.01
CA ALA A 18 21.50 -2.24 19.86
C ALA A 18 19.97 -2.52 19.86
N GLN A 19 19.29 -2.35 20.99
CA GLN A 19 17.84 -2.57 21.11
C GLN A 19 17.01 -1.36 20.65
N LEU A 20 17.62 -0.18 20.52
CA LEU A 20 16.93 1.04 20.11
C LEU A 20 16.55 1.05 18.62
N ALA A 21 17.16 0.17 17.81
CA ALA A 21 16.88 0.07 16.38
C ALA A 21 15.46 -0.45 16.06
N CYS A 22 14.78 -1.10 17.02
CA CYS A 22 13.39 -1.55 16.88
C CYS A 22 12.38 -0.65 17.61
N ALA A 23 12.77 0.57 17.99
CA ALA A 23 11.85 1.49 18.69
C ALA A 23 10.76 2.06 17.79
N PHE A 24 10.96 2.02 16.47
CA PHE A 24 9.93 2.30 15.47
C PHE A 24 9.32 0.95 15.06
N GLY A 25 8.01 0.78 15.24
CA GLY A 25 7.33 -0.49 14.95
C GLY A 25 7.51 -0.93 13.50
N GLU A 26 7.24 -2.21 13.20
CA GLU A 26 7.38 -2.70 11.84
C GLU A 26 6.45 -1.95 10.86
N PRO A 27 6.95 -1.58 9.66
CA PRO A 27 6.12 -0.99 8.63
C PRO A 27 4.93 -1.88 8.32
N THR A 28 3.73 -1.30 8.34
CA THR A 28 2.48 -2.04 8.12
C THR A 28 1.61 -1.28 7.14
N LEU A 29 1.24 -1.94 6.05
CA LEU A 29 0.22 -1.46 5.11
C LEU A 29 -1.11 -2.14 5.44
N SER A 30 -2.17 -1.36 5.59
CA SER A 30 -3.47 -1.86 6.06
C SER A 30 -4.65 -1.12 5.43
N ASN A 31 -5.87 -1.56 5.74
CA ASN A 31 -7.11 -0.87 5.35
C ASN A 31 -7.23 -0.57 3.85
N VAL A 32 -6.87 -1.55 3.01
CA VAL A 32 -6.99 -1.45 1.56
C VAL A 32 -8.46 -1.36 1.18
N ARG A 33 -8.84 -0.31 0.47
CA ARG A 33 -10.24 0.00 0.12
C ARG A 33 -10.34 0.81 -1.15
N THR A 34 -11.44 0.67 -1.87
CA THR A 34 -11.79 1.56 -2.99
C THR A 34 -12.60 2.76 -2.51
N ALA A 35 -12.38 3.92 -3.13
CA ALA A 35 -13.02 5.18 -2.77
C ALA A 35 -13.21 6.13 -3.96
N ARG A 36 -13.97 7.20 -3.74
CA ARG A 36 -14.16 8.32 -4.69
C ARG A 36 -13.25 9.51 -4.43
N ASP A 37 -12.38 9.43 -3.42
CA ASP A 37 -11.41 10.46 -3.10
C ASP A 37 -10.07 9.84 -2.66
N ALA A 38 -9.02 10.65 -2.75
CA ALA A 38 -7.66 10.25 -2.43
C ALA A 38 -7.42 9.98 -0.94
N ASP A 39 -8.22 10.56 -0.05
CA ASP A 39 -8.14 10.36 1.40
C ASP A 39 -8.79 9.02 1.83
N GLY A 40 -9.53 8.39 0.92
CA GLY A 40 -10.25 7.14 1.16
C GLY A 40 -11.41 7.29 2.14
N VAL A 41 -12.01 8.48 2.23
CA VAL A 41 -13.12 8.78 3.15
C VAL A 41 -14.46 8.36 2.52
N GLN A 42 -14.67 8.64 1.24
CA GLN A 42 -15.87 8.24 0.51
C GLN A 42 -15.67 6.85 -0.11
N THR A 43 -15.63 5.83 0.76
CA THR A 43 -15.52 4.43 0.33
C THR A 43 -16.67 4.04 -0.60
N ALA A 44 -16.35 3.34 -1.68
CA ALA A 44 -17.34 2.85 -2.65
C ALA A 44 -16.82 1.57 -3.30
N SER A 45 -17.70 0.62 -3.55
CA SER A 45 -17.41 -0.58 -4.35
C SER A 45 -18.16 -0.59 -5.69
N THR A 46 -18.88 0.49 -5.99
CA THR A 46 -19.66 0.65 -7.22
C THR A 46 -19.47 2.06 -7.76
N PHE A 47 -19.12 2.12 -9.03
CA PHE A 47 -18.72 3.33 -9.75
C PHE A 47 -19.51 3.43 -11.05
N GLY A 48 -19.71 4.66 -11.52
CA GLY A 48 -20.21 4.91 -12.86
C GLY A 48 -19.09 4.82 -13.90
N ALA A 49 -19.47 4.71 -15.18
CA ALA A 49 -18.53 4.59 -16.29
C ALA A 49 -17.51 5.75 -16.40
N PHE A 50 -17.80 6.91 -15.82
CA PHE A 50 -16.93 8.10 -15.87
C PHE A 50 -16.40 8.51 -14.50
N ASP A 51 -16.51 7.65 -13.49
CA ASP A 51 -15.93 7.93 -12.19
C ASP A 51 -14.42 7.63 -12.20
N THR A 52 -13.67 8.45 -11.46
CA THR A 52 -12.30 8.09 -11.07
C THR A 52 -12.37 7.12 -9.90
N VAL A 53 -11.62 6.03 -10.00
CA VAL A 53 -11.54 5.02 -8.94
C VAL A 53 -10.24 5.21 -8.18
N TYR A 54 -10.33 5.43 -6.87
CA TYR A 54 -9.17 5.44 -5.98
C TYR A 54 -9.06 4.10 -5.25
N VAL A 55 -7.84 3.59 -5.10
CA VAL A 55 -7.50 2.47 -4.21
C VAL A 55 -6.55 3.00 -3.16
N VAL A 56 -7.02 2.96 -1.92
CA VAL A 56 -6.44 3.67 -0.79
C VAL A 56 -6.03 2.66 0.28
N SER A 57 -4.90 2.92 0.93
CA SER A 57 -4.35 2.10 2.01
C SER A 57 -3.68 3.00 3.06
N ASP A 58 -3.65 2.51 4.29
CA ASP A 58 -3.05 3.23 5.41
C ASP A 58 -1.68 2.61 5.73
N LEU A 59 -0.62 3.40 5.61
CA LEU A 59 0.75 3.01 5.91
C LEU A 59 1.16 3.57 7.27
N SER A 60 1.48 2.66 8.19
CA SER A 60 2.05 2.98 9.50
C SER A 60 3.52 2.57 9.55
N ASN A 61 4.35 3.39 10.19
CA ASN A 61 5.80 3.20 10.30
C ASN A 61 6.49 2.94 8.96
N GLY A 62 6.00 3.54 7.87
CA GLY A 62 6.68 3.49 6.58
C GLY A 62 8.09 4.08 6.69
N ALA A 63 9.04 3.51 5.95
CA ALA A 63 10.41 3.96 5.93
C ALA A 63 10.99 3.89 4.51
N ALA A 64 12.09 4.60 4.30
CA ALA A 64 12.75 4.69 3.01
C ALA A 64 13.06 3.29 2.45
N GLY A 65 12.72 3.07 1.19
CA GLY A 65 12.86 1.77 0.51
C GLY A 65 11.68 0.83 0.68
N ASN A 66 10.63 1.19 1.42
CA ASN A 66 9.35 0.49 1.31
C ASN A 66 8.71 0.75 -0.05
N ILE A 67 8.14 -0.30 -0.65
CA ILE A 67 7.49 -0.26 -1.96
C ILE A 67 6.06 -0.73 -1.82
N ILE A 68 5.12 0.07 -2.31
CA ILE A 68 3.72 -0.30 -2.46
C ILE A 68 3.44 -0.45 -3.94
N THR A 69 2.86 -1.57 -4.35
CA THR A 69 2.50 -1.84 -5.75
C THR A 69 1.00 -2.04 -5.86
N SER A 70 0.38 -1.43 -6.86
CA SER A 70 -1.00 -1.76 -7.25
C SER A 70 -1.01 -2.47 -8.61
N LYS A 71 -1.83 -3.51 -8.73
CA LYS A 71 -2.11 -4.22 -10.00
C LYS A 71 -3.61 -4.25 -10.23
N TRP A 72 -4.03 -3.73 -11.38
CA TRP A 72 -5.44 -3.57 -11.72
C TRP A 72 -5.85 -4.59 -12.77
N PHE A 73 -6.95 -5.29 -12.54
CA PHE A 73 -7.43 -6.34 -13.42
C PHE A 73 -8.89 -6.12 -13.82
N ALA A 74 -9.18 -6.34 -15.10
CA ALA A 74 -10.52 -6.62 -15.58
C ALA A 74 -10.84 -8.08 -15.24
N GLU A 75 -11.63 -8.31 -14.19
CA GLU A 75 -11.90 -9.66 -13.69
C GLU A 75 -12.98 -10.34 -14.54
N ASN A 76 -14.10 -9.64 -14.73
CA ASN A 76 -15.18 -10.06 -15.61
C ASN A 76 -15.85 -8.80 -16.17
N VAL A 77 -15.37 -8.36 -17.33
CA VAL A 77 -15.71 -7.08 -17.94
C VAL A 77 -16.15 -7.29 -19.39
N ASP A 78 -17.21 -6.62 -19.79
CA ASP A 78 -17.77 -6.78 -21.13
C ASP A 78 -16.75 -6.39 -22.21
N GLY A 79 -16.47 -7.33 -23.13
CA GLY A 79 -15.55 -7.12 -24.25
C GLY A 79 -14.06 -7.18 -23.89
N VAL A 80 -13.71 -7.58 -22.67
CA VAL A 80 -12.32 -7.75 -22.21
C VAL A 80 -12.10 -9.20 -21.78
N ASP A 81 -10.91 -9.75 -22.04
CA ASP A 81 -10.56 -11.08 -21.56
C ASP A 81 -10.61 -11.16 -20.01
N PRO A 82 -11.15 -12.24 -19.42
CA PRO A 82 -11.19 -12.39 -17.97
C PRO A 82 -9.81 -12.39 -17.32
N ASN A 83 -9.68 -11.74 -16.16
CA ASN A 83 -8.43 -11.54 -15.42
C ASN A 83 -7.33 -10.81 -16.22
N PHE A 84 -7.71 -9.99 -17.22
CA PHE A 84 -6.77 -9.19 -17.97
C PHE A 84 -6.13 -8.12 -17.07
N LEU A 85 -4.80 -8.09 -17.00
CA LEU A 85 -4.04 -7.04 -16.31
C LEU A 85 -4.13 -5.74 -17.11
N ILE A 86 -4.78 -4.74 -16.53
CA ILE A 86 -4.94 -3.41 -17.11
C ILE A 86 -3.64 -2.62 -16.95
N ASP A 87 -3.14 -2.50 -15.72
CA ASP A 87 -1.92 -1.76 -15.42
C ASP A 87 -1.32 -2.15 -14.06
N GLU A 88 -0.08 -1.74 -13.86
CA GLU A 88 0.68 -1.89 -12.62
C GLU A 88 1.50 -0.63 -12.32
N ALA A 89 1.47 -0.17 -11.07
CA ALA A 89 2.22 1.00 -10.64
C ALA A 89 2.80 0.85 -9.23
N ASP A 90 3.97 1.47 -9.03
CA ASP A 90 4.70 1.47 -7.76
C ASP A 90 4.73 2.86 -7.11
N ILE A 91 4.64 2.90 -5.79
CA ILE A 91 5.01 4.04 -4.95
C ILE A 91 6.19 3.61 -4.08
N ASN A 92 7.28 4.35 -4.20
CA ASN A 92 8.48 4.16 -3.40
C ASN A 92 8.47 5.20 -2.26
N VAL A 93 8.46 4.72 -1.02
CA VAL A 93 8.64 5.58 0.16
C VAL A 93 10.09 6.03 0.19
N THR A 94 10.32 7.34 0.27
CA THR A 94 11.67 7.93 0.26
C THR A 94 12.03 8.55 1.61
N GLU A 95 11.04 8.76 2.45
CA GLU A 95 11.13 9.34 3.78
C GLU A 95 11.57 8.28 4.80
N GLU A 96 12.50 8.64 5.68
CA GLU A 96 12.95 7.77 6.77
C GLU A 96 11.84 7.39 7.75
N SER A 97 10.77 8.18 7.80
CA SER A 97 9.56 7.88 8.58
C SER A 97 8.33 8.50 7.93
N PHE A 98 7.34 7.66 7.64
CA PHE A 98 6.05 8.05 7.07
C PHE A 98 4.90 7.36 7.82
N ASN A 99 3.88 8.14 8.15
CA ASN A 99 2.59 7.64 8.63
C ASN A 99 1.49 8.41 7.91
N GLY A 100 0.60 7.70 7.23
CA GLY A 100 -0.45 8.35 6.47
C GLY A 100 -1.09 7.44 5.44
N THR A 101 -1.82 8.08 4.53
CA THR A 101 -2.57 7.41 3.49
C THR A 101 -1.76 7.38 2.20
N ILE A 102 -1.74 6.23 1.54
CA ILE A 102 -1.19 6.01 0.21
C ILE A 102 -2.34 5.62 -0.71
N TYR A 103 -2.39 6.22 -1.90
CA TYR A 103 -3.41 5.89 -2.88
C TYR A 103 -2.83 5.72 -4.28
N PHE A 104 -3.48 4.86 -5.04
CA PHE A 104 -3.43 4.80 -6.50
C PHE A 104 -4.78 5.22 -7.02
N TYR A 105 -4.82 5.72 -8.25
CA TYR A 105 -6.08 6.04 -8.90
C TYR A 105 -6.01 5.75 -10.38
N PHE A 106 -7.20 5.56 -10.94
CA PHE A 106 -7.37 5.38 -12.36
C PHE A 106 -8.51 6.28 -12.83
N GLU A 107 -8.18 7.22 -13.71
CA GLU A 107 -9.16 8.07 -14.38
C GLU A 107 -9.94 7.23 -15.39
N PRO A 108 -11.21 7.58 -15.67
CA PRO A 108 -11.98 6.86 -16.67
C PRO A 108 -11.31 6.97 -18.05
N PRO A 109 -11.31 5.89 -18.85
CA PRO A 109 -11.00 5.97 -20.27
C PRO A 109 -11.89 7.01 -20.97
N THR A 110 -11.48 7.46 -22.17
CA THR A 110 -12.25 8.46 -22.94
C THR A 110 -13.70 8.04 -23.20
N ASP A 111 -13.93 6.75 -23.47
CA ASP A 111 -15.27 6.19 -23.69
C ASP A 111 -15.91 5.65 -22.40
N GLY A 112 -15.28 5.89 -21.25
CA GLY A 112 -15.65 5.37 -19.95
C GLY A 112 -15.17 3.95 -19.71
N TRP A 113 -15.29 3.51 -18.46
CA TRP A 113 -15.07 2.14 -18.04
C TRP A 113 -16.14 1.23 -18.65
N PRO A 114 -15.76 0.10 -19.27
CA PRO A 114 -16.74 -0.92 -19.62
C PRO A 114 -17.42 -1.51 -18.37
N THR A 115 -18.69 -1.88 -18.49
CA THR A 115 -19.46 -2.49 -17.40
C THR A 115 -18.85 -3.84 -17.01
N GLY A 116 -18.79 -4.11 -15.70
CA GLY A 116 -18.28 -5.37 -15.19
C GLY A 116 -17.68 -5.28 -13.80
N THR A 117 -16.96 -6.32 -13.41
CA THR A 117 -16.23 -6.40 -12.16
C THR A 117 -14.73 -6.31 -12.38
N TYR A 118 -14.09 -5.51 -11.54
CA TYR A 118 -12.67 -5.23 -11.54
C TYR A 118 -12.08 -5.66 -10.21
N ARG A 119 -10.80 -5.99 -10.21
CA ARG A 119 -10.04 -6.37 -9.02
C ARG A 119 -8.76 -5.56 -8.97
N VAL A 120 -8.39 -5.10 -7.78
CA VAL A 120 -7.08 -4.47 -7.53
C VAL A 120 -6.37 -5.24 -6.44
N GLU A 121 -5.17 -5.68 -6.75
CA GLU A 121 -4.25 -6.33 -5.82
C GLU A 121 -3.21 -5.31 -5.37
N VAL A 122 -3.06 -5.17 -4.06
CA VAL A 122 -2.10 -4.25 -3.43
C VAL A 122 -1.04 -5.06 -2.71
N TYR A 123 0.21 -4.82 -3.07
CA TYR A 123 1.37 -5.48 -2.51
C TYR A 123 2.19 -4.49 -1.69
N PHE A 124 2.81 -5.01 -0.62
CA PHE A 124 3.78 -4.30 0.18
C PHE A 124 5.10 -5.07 0.18
N ASN A 125 6.17 -4.45 -0.30
CA ASN A 125 7.49 -5.07 -0.48
C ASN A 125 7.41 -6.44 -1.22
N GLY A 126 6.56 -6.51 -2.24
CA GLY A 126 6.33 -7.71 -3.05
C GLY A 126 5.40 -8.76 -2.44
N ALA A 127 4.91 -8.58 -1.20
CA ALA A 127 3.94 -9.48 -0.57
C ALA A 127 2.50 -8.96 -0.76
N LEU A 128 1.60 -9.81 -1.24
CA LEU A 128 0.18 -9.46 -1.39
C LEU A 128 -0.40 -9.12 -0.02
N THR A 129 -0.86 -7.89 0.15
CA THR A 129 -1.36 -7.36 1.42
C THR A 129 -2.88 -7.19 1.40
N GLY A 130 -3.45 -6.85 0.25
CA GLY A 130 -4.90 -6.71 0.11
C GLY A 130 -5.37 -6.93 -1.32
N THR A 131 -6.63 -7.34 -1.41
CA THR A 131 -7.35 -7.47 -2.66
C THR A 131 -8.69 -6.79 -2.47
N VAL A 132 -9.05 -5.89 -3.37
CA VAL A 132 -10.35 -5.21 -3.38
C VAL A 132 -11.02 -5.41 -4.74
N ASN A 133 -12.33 -5.58 -4.71
CA ASN A 133 -13.13 -5.70 -5.93
C ASN A 133 -14.11 -4.52 -5.99
N PHE A 134 -14.34 -4.02 -7.21
CA PHE A 134 -15.36 -3.02 -7.47
C PHE A 134 -16.11 -3.33 -8.77
N SER A 135 -17.31 -2.78 -8.90
CA SER A 135 -18.10 -2.85 -10.13
C SER A 135 -18.23 -1.49 -10.80
N VAL A 136 -18.31 -1.52 -12.12
CA VAL A 136 -18.75 -0.39 -12.94
C VAL A 136 -20.11 -0.73 -13.53
N GLN A 137 -21.09 0.17 -13.36
CA GLN A 137 -22.47 -0.01 -13.83
C GLN A 137 -23.15 1.32 -14.21
#